data_AF-A0A2N5HBY9-F1
#
_entry.id   AF-A0A2N5HBY9-F1
#
_cell.length_a   1.000
_cell.length_b   1.000
_cell.length_c   1.000
_cell.angle_alpha   90.00
_cell.angle_beta   90.00
_cell.angle_gamma   90.00
#
_symmetry.space_group_name_H-M   'P 1'
#
loop_
_entity.id
_entity.type
_entity.pdbx_description
1 polymer ?
#
loop_
_entity_poly.entity_id
_entity_poly.type
_entity_poly.pdbx_seq_one_letter_code
_entity_poly.pdbx_strand_id
1 'polypeptide(L)'
;MDLLKHVRTQILVFGIAVILSVYAGYKLGSFLVNRYEVYPTFTLIGIILGIGSGVLTVYSILQKYFKNPGKQRAEENKSGNEIGSKITDPTIDVTLEQVRKAVREFSDTLPKGVFRTILVQDDNSIDFKQLVPHLGGIPTKNYYMSKETYDLFEESEKHIPSEMDIVQKAVDQYVKDHKEYPMLQFDPQHRVNYYLLLQEHYLKKVPLTQFYITNLDGLITHIKPQNKNSSQL
;
A
#
# COMPACT_ATOMS: atom_id res chain seq x y z
N MET A 1 -16.65 -0.07 -13.24
CA MET A 1 -17.76 0.54 -12.47
C MET A 1 -18.57 -0.50 -11.70
N ASP A 2 -18.41 -1.80 -11.98
CA ASP A 2 -19.21 -2.88 -11.38
C ASP A 2 -18.71 -3.40 -10.03
N LEU A 3 -17.40 -3.32 -9.75
CA LEU A 3 -16.84 -3.79 -8.47
C LEU A 3 -17.33 -2.96 -7.27
N LEU A 4 -17.38 -1.64 -7.42
CA LEU A 4 -17.86 -0.72 -6.38
C LEU A 4 -19.37 -0.89 -6.14
N LYS A 5 -20.14 -1.20 -7.19
CA LYS A 5 -21.55 -1.55 -7.06
C LYS A 5 -21.70 -2.87 -6.30
N HIS A 6 -20.90 -3.88 -6.61
CA HIS A 6 -20.97 -5.18 -5.94
C HIS A 6 -20.65 -5.09 -4.44
N VAL A 7 -19.62 -4.34 -4.05
CA VAL A 7 -19.26 -4.12 -2.64
C VAL A 7 -20.35 -3.34 -1.90
N ARG A 8 -20.91 -2.28 -2.51
CA ARG A 8 -22.00 -1.50 -1.90
C ARG A 8 -23.27 -2.34 -1.73
N THR A 9 -23.59 -3.19 -2.70
CA THR A 9 -24.73 -4.10 -2.61
C THR A 9 -24.54 -5.13 -1.49
N GLN A 10 -23.33 -5.70 -1.34
CA GLN A 10 -23.07 -6.64 -0.24
C GLN A 10 -23.22 -5.98 1.13
N ILE A 11 -22.60 -4.80 1.35
CA ILE A 11 -22.72 -4.08 2.63
C ILE A 11 -24.18 -3.77 2.97
N LEU A 12 -24.98 -3.37 1.98
CA LEU A 12 -26.40 -3.05 2.16
C LEU A 12 -27.23 -4.28 2.55
N VAL A 13 -27.01 -5.42 1.88
CA VAL A 13 -27.70 -6.69 2.20
C VAL A 13 -27.34 -7.16 3.61
N PHE A 14 -26.07 -7.04 4.02
CA PHE A 14 -25.63 -7.40 5.37
C PHE A 14 -26.21 -6.48 6.45
N GLY A 15 -26.27 -5.17 6.20
CA GLY A 15 -26.90 -4.22 7.13
C GLY A 15 -28.36 -4.56 7.39
N ILE A 16 -29.12 -4.92 6.35
CA ILE A 16 -30.51 -5.37 6.47
C ILE A 16 -30.60 -6.67 7.27
N ALA A 17 -29.71 -7.63 7.03
CA ALA A 17 -29.69 -8.91 7.74
C ALA A 17 -29.43 -8.75 9.25
N VAL A 18 -28.53 -7.85 9.65
CA VAL A 18 -28.25 -7.55 11.06
C VAL A 18 -29.45 -6.88 11.74
N ILE A 19 -30.11 -5.94 11.07
CA ILE A 19 -31.31 -5.29 11.61
C ILE A 19 -32.42 -6.32 11.82
N LEU A 20 -32.62 -7.22 10.84
CA LEU A 20 -33.62 -8.29 10.93
C LEU A 20 -33.30 -9.31 12.04
N SER A 21 -32.02 -9.67 12.23
CA SER A 21 -31.63 -10.62 13.27
C SER A 21 -31.76 -10.05 14.68
N VAL A 22 -31.40 -8.78 14.88
CA VAL A 22 -31.59 -8.07 16.16
C VAL A 22 -33.08 -7.93 16.48
N TYR A 23 -33.90 -7.55 15.49
CA TYR A 23 -35.35 -7.44 15.67
C TYR A 23 -36.00 -8.80 15.96
N ALA A 24 -35.59 -9.85 15.26
CA ALA A 24 -36.06 -11.21 15.50
C ALA A 24 -35.67 -11.69 16.91
N GLY A 25 -34.43 -11.46 17.34
CA GLY A 25 -33.95 -11.80 18.68
C GLY A 25 -34.70 -11.07 19.79
N TYR A 26 -34.97 -9.77 19.62
CA TYR A 26 -35.78 -8.98 20.54
C TYR A 26 -37.23 -9.50 20.62
N LYS A 27 -37.85 -9.80 19.47
CA LYS A 27 -39.24 -10.29 19.41
C LYS A 27 -39.38 -11.70 19.98
N LEU A 28 -38.42 -12.59 19.72
CA LEU A 28 -38.42 -13.94 20.30
C LEU A 28 -38.16 -13.90 21.81
N GLY A 29 -37.20 -13.07 22.24
CA GLY A 29 -36.88 -12.88 23.66
C GLY A 29 -38.06 -12.35 24.45
N SER A 30 -38.72 -11.30 23.95
CA SER A 30 -39.93 -10.75 24.58
C SER A 30 -41.11 -11.73 24.61
N PHE A 31 -41.29 -12.54 23.56
CA PHE A 31 -42.30 -13.60 23.54
C PHE A 31 -42.04 -14.68 24.60
N LEU A 32 -40.79 -15.10 24.77
CA LEU A 32 -40.38 -16.11 25.76
C LEU A 32 -40.50 -15.58 27.19
N VAL A 33 -40.12 -14.33 27.43
CA VAL A 33 -40.27 -13.65 28.74
C VAL A 33 -41.75 -13.57 29.13
N ASN A 34 -42.62 -13.23 28.18
CA ASN A 34 -44.06 -13.11 28.44
C ASN A 34 -44.77 -14.47 28.65
N ARG A 35 -44.17 -15.57 28.20
CA ARG A 35 -44.77 -16.92 28.32
C ARG A 35 -44.26 -17.73 29.51
N TYR A 36 -43.05 -17.46 30.00
CA TYR A 36 -42.40 -18.30 31.02
C TYR A 36 -41.95 -17.53 32.27
N GLU A 37 -42.28 -16.23 32.41
CA GLU A 37 -41.87 -15.35 33.54
C GLU A 37 -40.36 -15.38 33.84
N VAL A 38 -39.56 -15.77 32.84
CA VAL A 38 -38.11 -15.86 33.00
C VAL A 38 -37.55 -14.45 32.91
N TYR A 39 -36.62 -14.13 33.81
CA TYR A 39 -35.94 -12.84 33.83
C TYR A 39 -35.42 -12.47 32.42
N PRO A 40 -35.38 -11.16 32.06
CA PRO A 40 -35.01 -10.68 30.73
C PRO A 40 -33.55 -10.96 30.32
N THR A 41 -32.83 -11.81 31.05
CA THR A 41 -31.48 -12.28 30.76
C THR A 41 -31.37 -12.93 29.38
N PHE A 42 -32.38 -13.68 28.92
CA PHE A 42 -32.38 -14.27 27.58
C PHE A 42 -32.44 -13.21 26.46
N THR A 43 -33.17 -12.12 26.69
CA THR A 43 -33.21 -10.98 25.77
C THR A 43 -31.87 -10.26 25.73
N LEU A 44 -31.23 -10.09 26.90
CA LEU A 44 -29.91 -9.49 27.03
C LEU A 44 -28.82 -10.33 26.32
N ILE A 45 -28.85 -11.65 26.50
CA ILE A 45 -27.93 -12.60 25.85
C ILE A 45 -28.09 -12.55 24.32
N GLY A 46 -29.33 -12.52 23.82
CA GLY A 46 -29.60 -12.43 22.39
C GLY A 46 -29.05 -11.15 21.75
N ILE A 47 -29.18 -10.01 22.44
CA ILE A 47 -28.64 -8.72 21.97
C ILE A 47 -27.11 -8.74 21.96
N ILE A 48 -26.46 -9.26 23.02
CA ILE A 48 -25.00 -9.33 23.13
C ILE A 48 -24.42 -10.25 22.06
N LEU A 49 -25.03 -11.40 21.79
CA LEU A 49 -24.62 -12.31 20.72
C LEU A 49 -24.84 -11.71 19.32
N GLY A 50 -25.94 -10.98 19.12
CA GLY A 50 -26.22 -10.28 17.87
C GLY A 50 -25.18 -9.19 17.56
N ILE A 51 -24.88 -8.34 18.53
CA ILE A 51 -23.85 -7.29 18.38
C ILE A 51 -22.47 -7.92 18.22
N GLY A 52 -22.14 -8.95 19.03
CA GLY A 52 -20.86 -9.64 18.97
C GLY A 52 -20.57 -10.28 17.61
N SER A 53 -21.57 -10.97 17.03
CA SER A 53 -21.43 -11.56 15.69
C SER A 53 -21.32 -10.50 14.58
N GLY A 54 -22.04 -9.38 14.69
CA GLY A 54 -21.94 -8.25 13.76
C GLY A 54 -20.57 -7.56 13.81
N VAL A 55 -20.03 -7.31 15.01
CA VAL A 55 -18.69 -6.74 15.19
C VAL A 55 -17.62 -7.69 14.67
N LEU A 56 -17.72 -9.00 14.96
CA LEU A 56 -16.77 -10.01 14.49
C LEU A 56 -16.74 -10.11 12.97
N THR A 57 -17.90 -10.10 12.30
CA THR A 57 -17.98 -10.18 10.83
C THR A 57 -17.43 -8.93 10.16
N VAL A 58 -17.81 -7.73 10.63
CA VAL A 58 -17.24 -6.46 10.13
C VAL A 58 -15.73 -6.42 10.36
N TYR A 59 -15.25 -6.84 11.54
CA TYR A 59 -13.83 -6.95 11.84
C TYR A 59 -13.12 -7.94 10.91
N SER A 60 -13.72 -9.09 10.60
CA SER A 60 -13.14 -10.08 9.67
C SER A 60 -13.05 -9.56 8.23
N ILE A 61 -14.03 -8.77 7.78
CA ILE A 61 -14.02 -8.13 6.45
C ILE A 61 -12.97 -7.03 6.41
N LEU A 62 -12.90 -6.15 7.44
CA LEU A 62 -11.84 -5.15 7.55
C LEU A 62 -10.47 -5.79 7.62
N GLN A 63 -10.29 -6.87 8.38
CA GLN A 63 -9.04 -7.61 8.43
C GLN A 63 -8.70 -8.20 7.06
N LYS A 64 -9.66 -8.74 6.31
CA LYS A 64 -9.42 -9.24 4.95
C LYS A 64 -9.06 -8.12 3.97
N TYR A 65 -9.54 -6.89 4.22
CA TYR A 65 -9.28 -5.72 3.38
C TYR A 65 -7.94 -5.01 3.71
N PHE A 66 -7.56 -4.95 5.00
CA PHE A 66 -6.35 -4.28 5.48
C PHE A 66 -5.17 -5.23 5.74
N LYS A 67 -5.44 -6.50 6.06
CA LYS A 67 -4.43 -7.52 6.41
C LYS A 67 -4.26 -8.56 5.30
N ASN A 68 -4.41 -8.18 4.01
CA ASN A 68 -3.76 -8.86 2.89
C ASN A 68 -3.98 -8.27 1.49
N PRO A 69 -2.85 -7.88 0.86
CA PRO A 69 -2.45 -8.49 -0.41
C PRO A 69 -1.33 -9.56 -0.27
N GLY A 70 -0.85 -9.89 0.94
CA GLY A 70 0.43 -10.61 1.10
C GLY A 70 0.46 -11.98 1.83
N LYS A 71 -0.66 -12.56 2.24
CA LYS A 71 -0.64 -13.68 3.22
C LYS A 71 -1.77 -14.70 2.98
N GLN A 72 -1.88 -15.20 1.76
CA GLN A 72 -2.48 -16.53 1.49
C GLN A 72 -1.40 -17.63 1.51
N ARG A 73 -0.21 -17.37 2.05
CA ARG A 73 0.95 -18.29 1.94
C ARG A 73 1.28 -19.12 3.18
N ALA A 74 0.41 -19.19 4.19
CA ALA A 74 0.79 -19.82 5.47
C ALA A 74 -0.11 -20.92 6.02
N GLU A 75 -1.29 -21.22 5.47
CA GLU A 75 -2.19 -22.23 6.08
C GLU A 75 -2.73 -23.30 5.12
N GLU A 76 -2.08 -23.53 3.98
CA GLU A 76 -2.41 -24.64 3.07
C GLU A 76 -1.18 -25.55 2.81
N ASN A 77 -0.35 -25.75 3.84
CA ASN A 77 0.64 -26.82 3.84
C ASN A 77 0.21 -27.92 4.80
N LYS A 78 -0.85 -28.64 4.43
CA LYS A 78 -1.04 -30.05 4.81
C LYS A 78 -2.16 -30.64 3.96
N SER A 79 -1.75 -31.62 3.16
CA SER A 79 -2.56 -32.55 2.36
C SER A 79 -2.86 -32.10 0.93
N GLY A 80 -2.24 -32.77 -0.04
CA GLY A 80 -2.52 -32.61 -1.46
C GLY A 80 -1.32 -32.91 -2.33
N ASN A 81 -0.97 -34.18 -2.43
CA ASN A 81 0.03 -34.70 -3.34
C ASN A 81 -0.55 -34.68 -4.77
N GLU A 82 -0.22 -33.69 -5.60
CA GLU A 82 -0.45 -33.77 -7.04
C GLU A 82 0.77 -33.27 -7.83
N ILE A 83 1.27 -34.18 -8.65
CA ILE A 83 2.36 -34.01 -9.60
C ILE A 83 1.81 -33.17 -10.76
N GLY A 84 2.15 -31.87 -10.75
CA GLY A 84 1.89 -30.95 -11.86
C GLY A 84 3.09 -30.03 -12.03
N SER A 85 3.75 -30.14 -13.17
CA SER A 85 4.93 -29.37 -13.60
C SER A 85 4.94 -27.92 -13.07
N LYS A 86 5.83 -27.64 -12.13
CA LYS A 86 6.19 -26.28 -11.73
C LYS A 86 6.97 -25.68 -12.90
N ILE A 87 6.27 -25.04 -13.84
CA ILE A 87 6.90 -24.15 -14.82
C ILE A 87 7.51 -23.02 -14.00
N THR A 88 8.78 -23.16 -13.66
CA THR A 88 9.56 -22.09 -13.08
C THR A 88 9.83 -21.12 -14.21
N ASP A 89 9.34 -19.88 -14.09
CA ASP A 89 9.65 -18.81 -15.04
C ASP A 89 11.17 -18.76 -15.27
N PRO A 90 11.63 -18.61 -16.53
CA PRO A 90 13.05 -18.63 -16.84
C PRO A 90 13.74 -17.45 -16.15
N THR A 91 14.91 -17.70 -15.56
CA THR A 91 15.73 -16.62 -15.03
C THR A 91 16.49 -15.94 -16.17
N ILE A 92 16.42 -14.62 -16.23
CA ILE A 92 17.00 -13.81 -17.31
C ILE A 92 17.95 -12.74 -16.73
N ASP A 93 18.94 -12.31 -17.51
CA ASP A 93 19.72 -11.13 -17.18
C ASP A 93 19.08 -9.92 -17.87
N VAL A 94 18.81 -8.87 -17.09
CA VAL A 94 18.21 -7.63 -17.57
C VAL A 94 18.96 -6.44 -17.03
N THR A 95 18.83 -5.30 -17.68
CA THR A 95 19.38 -4.02 -17.23
C THR A 95 18.33 -3.18 -16.52
N LEU A 96 18.78 -2.20 -15.72
CA LEU A 96 17.88 -1.24 -15.08
C LEU A 96 16.96 -0.52 -16.09
N GLU A 97 17.46 -0.23 -17.29
CA GLU A 97 16.66 0.37 -18.38
C GLU A 97 15.53 -0.54 -18.87
N GLN A 98 15.80 -1.84 -18.99
CA GLN A 98 14.78 -2.83 -19.37
C GLN A 98 13.73 -2.98 -18.27
N VAL A 99 14.15 -3.00 -17.00
CA VAL A 99 13.22 -2.97 -15.86
C VAL A 99 12.37 -1.70 -15.91
N ARG A 100 12.97 -0.53 -16.16
CA ARG A 100 12.24 0.74 -16.30
C ARG A 100 11.23 0.71 -17.45
N LYS A 101 11.56 0.07 -18.56
CA LYS A 101 10.64 -0.13 -19.68
C LYS A 101 9.47 -1.03 -19.28
N ALA A 102 9.75 -2.17 -18.66
CA ALA A 102 8.72 -3.11 -18.22
C ALA A 102 7.78 -2.51 -17.16
N VAL A 103 8.31 -1.75 -16.19
CA VAL A 103 7.49 -1.05 -15.18
C VAL A 103 6.56 -0.02 -15.83
N ARG A 104 7.05 0.71 -16.85
CA ARG A 104 6.24 1.67 -17.61
C ARG A 104 5.13 0.98 -18.38
N GLU A 105 5.47 -0.05 -19.16
CA GLU A 105 4.49 -0.83 -19.91
C GLU A 105 3.44 -1.48 -19.00
N PHE A 106 3.86 -2.02 -17.85
CA PHE A 106 2.94 -2.54 -16.85
C PHE A 106 1.99 -1.44 -16.33
N SER A 107 2.54 -0.26 -16.01
CA SER A 107 1.75 0.88 -15.53
C SER A 107 0.69 1.32 -16.54
N ASP A 108 1.00 1.27 -17.83
CA ASP A 108 0.06 1.63 -18.91
C ASP A 108 -1.11 0.64 -19.03
N THR A 109 -0.93 -0.60 -18.58
CA THR A 109 -2.00 -1.62 -18.54
C THR A 109 -2.89 -1.55 -17.30
N LEU A 110 -2.52 -0.75 -16.30
CA LEU A 110 -3.24 -0.70 -15.03
C LEU A 110 -4.63 -0.06 -15.18
N PRO A 111 -5.67 -0.60 -14.53
CA PRO A 111 -6.97 0.04 -14.47
C PRO A 111 -6.88 1.43 -13.84
N LYS A 112 -7.76 2.34 -14.28
CA LYS A 112 -7.84 3.70 -13.71
C LYS A 112 -8.00 3.64 -12.18
N GLY A 113 -7.12 4.36 -11.47
CA GLY A 113 -7.10 4.43 -10.01
C GLY A 113 -6.22 3.38 -9.33
N VAL A 114 -5.56 2.49 -10.08
CA VAL A 114 -4.53 1.59 -9.56
C VAL A 114 -3.15 2.22 -9.78
N PHE A 115 -2.37 2.31 -8.71
CA PHE A 115 -1.02 2.90 -8.76
C PHE A 115 0.03 1.82 -8.99
N ARG A 116 1.13 2.18 -9.68
CA ARG A 116 2.27 1.27 -9.91
C ARG A 116 3.02 0.86 -8.65
N THR A 117 2.69 1.46 -7.49
CA THR A 117 3.20 1.03 -6.18
C THR A 117 2.85 -0.41 -5.82
N ILE A 118 1.86 -1.03 -6.49
CA ILE A 118 1.56 -2.47 -6.34
C ILE A 118 2.71 -3.40 -6.75
N LEU A 119 3.67 -2.88 -7.53
CA LEU A 119 4.89 -3.60 -7.88
C LEU A 119 5.93 -3.60 -6.75
N VAL A 120 5.76 -2.76 -5.72
CA VAL A 120 6.80 -2.49 -4.72
C VAL A 120 6.45 -3.14 -3.40
N GLN A 121 7.30 -4.04 -2.94
CA GLN A 121 7.20 -4.68 -1.64
C GLN A 121 7.55 -3.71 -0.49
N ASP A 122 7.39 -4.13 0.75
CA ASP A 122 7.63 -3.27 1.92
C ASP A 122 9.10 -2.90 2.12
N ASP A 123 10.02 -3.71 1.61
CA ASP A 123 11.47 -3.46 1.60
C ASP A 123 11.95 -2.73 0.34
N ASN A 124 11.03 -2.11 -0.40
CA ASN A 124 11.24 -1.46 -1.69
C ASN A 124 11.67 -2.39 -2.84
N SER A 125 11.73 -3.71 -2.65
CA SER A 125 12.03 -4.64 -3.74
C SER A 125 10.87 -4.75 -4.74
N ILE A 126 11.18 -4.99 -6.00
CA ILE A 126 10.17 -5.12 -7.07
C ILE A 126 9.64 -6.55 -7.12
N ASP A 127 8.32 -6.72 -7.17
CA ASP A 127 7.66 -8.00 -7.43
C ASP A 127 7.67 -8.34 -8.92
N PHE A 128 8.75 -8.99 -9.35
CA PHE A 128 8.96 -9.36 -10.75
C PHE A 128 7.95 -10.34 -11.32
N LYS A 129 7.17 -11.05 -10.49
CA LYS A 129 6.12 -11.95 -10.99
C LYS A 129 5.07 -11.20 -11.80
N GLN A 130 4.79 -9.96 -11.42
CA GLN A 130 3.84 -9.10 -12.13
C GLN A 130 4.44 -8.55 -13.45
N LEU A 131 5.78 -8.56 -13.57
CA LEU A 131 6.51 -8.05 -14.74
C LEU A 131 6.93 -9.15 -15.72
N VAL A 132 6.74 -10.44 -15.40
CA VAL A 132 7.05 -11.57 -16.31
C VAL A 132 6.46 -11.39 -17.71
N PRO A 133 5.20 -10.95 -17.90
CA PRO A 133 4.64 -10.73 -19.24
C PRO A 133 5.39 -9.69 -20.09
N HIS A 134 6.10 -8.76 -19.43
CA HIS A 134 6.83 -7.67 -20.09
C HIS A 134 8.33 -7.96 -20.24
N LEU A 135 8.90 -8.76 -19.34
CA LEU A 135 10.34 -9.09 -19.33
C LEU A 135 10.64 -10.46 -19.97
N GLY A 136 9.67 -11.36 -20.05
CA GLY A 136 9.85 -12.72 -20.56
C GLY A 136 10.51 -13.68 -19.56
N GLY A 137 10.69 -13.26 -18.30
CA GLY A 137 11.32 -14.05 -17.25
C GLY A 137 11.53 -13.24 -15.97
N ILE A 138 12.10 -13.90 -14.94
CA ILE A 138 12.45 -13.26 -13.67
C ILE A 138 13.93 -12.85 -13.71
N PRO A 139 14.28 -11.59 -13.39
CA PRO A 139 15.67 -11.16 -13.32
C PRO A 139 16.54 -11.98 -12.36
N THR A 140 17.80 -12.21 -12.74
CA THR A 140 18.83 -12.80 -11.86
C THR A 140 19.20 -11.88 -10.69
N LYS A 141 19.14 -10.56 -10.92
CA LYS A 141 19.49 -9.51 -9.95
C LYS A 141 18.21 -8.91 -9.37
N ASN A 142 18.28 -8.46 -8.12
CA ASN A 142 17.19 -7.68 -7.56
C ASN A 142 17.29 -6.22 -8.01
N TYR A 143 16.14 -5.58 -8.06
CA TYR A 143 15.99 -4.15 -8.27
C TYR A 143 15.01 -3.61 -7.26
N TYR A 144 15.18 -2.33 -6.94
CA TYR A 144 14.40 -1.64 -5.93
C TYR A 144 13.72 -0.43 -6.55
N MET A 145 12.55 -0.06 -6.03
CA MET A 145 11.78 1.10 -6.47
C MET A 145 11.26 1.89 -5.27
N SER A 146 11.36 3.21 -5.35
CA SER A 146 10.70 4.10 -4.38
C SER A 146 9.18 4.09 -4.59
N LYS A 147 8.41 4.04 -3.49
CA LYS A 147 6.94 4.12 -3.57
C LYS A 147 6.47 5.55 -3.81
N GLU A 148 7.25 6.55 -3.41
CA GLU A 148 6.89 7.95 -3.52
C GLU A 148 7.34 8.58 -4.86
N THR A 149 8.58 8.33 -5.29
CA THR A 149 9.14 8.96 -6.51
C THR A 149 9.16 8.03 -7.73
N TYR A 150 9.02 6.71 -7.52
CA TYR A 150 9.09 5.68 -8.57
C TYR A 150 10.44 5.55 -9.27
N ASP A 151 11.48 6.17 -8.72
CA ASP A 151 12.86 5.94 -9.16
C ASP A 151 13.28 4.49 -8.89
N LEU A 152 14.11 3.97 -9.78
CA LEU A 152 14.57 2.59 -9.80
C LEU A 152 16.05 2.50 -9.48
N PHE A 153 16.43 1.47 -8.72
CA PHE A 153 17.76 1.30 -8.15
C PHE A 153 18.26 -0.14 -8.32
N GLU A 154 19.57 -0.28 -8.42
CA GLU A 154 20.26 -1.58 -8.38
C GLU A 154 20.55 -2.01 -6.93
N GLU A 155 21.04 -3.24 -6.76
CA GLU A 155 21.36 -3.80 -5.43
C GLU A 155 22.40 -2.99 -4.65
N SER A 156 23.37 -2.38 -5.34
CA SER A 156 24.37 -1.49 -4.72
C SER A 156 23.74 -0.28 -4.02
N GLU A 157 22.56 0.15 -4.48
CA GLU A 157 21.86 1.35 -4.05
C GLU A 157 20.59 1.04 -3.24
N LYS A 158 20.41 -0.21 -2.81
CA LYS A 158 19.22 -0.69 -2.07
C LYS A 158 18.76 0.20 -0.91
N HIS A 159 19.69 0.86 -0.22
CA HIS A 159 19.39 1.72 0.92
C HIS A 159 18.69 3.04 0.53
N ILE A 160 18.93 3.53 -0.68
CA ILE A 160 18.44 4.84 -1.16
C ILE A 160 16.91 4.89 -1.23
N PRO A 161 16.17 3.96 -1.86
CA PRO A 161 14.72 4.08 -2.00
C PRO A 161 13.98 4.17 -0.67
N SER A 162 14.43 3.44 0.36
CA SER A 162 13.83 3.51 1.69
C SER A 162 14.03 4.88 2.34
N GLU A 163 15.24 5.44 2.28
CA GLU A 163 15.51 6.80 2.77
C GLU A 163 14.74 7.85 1.97
N MET A 164 14.67 7.67 0.65
CA MET A 164 13.98 8.59 -0.24
C MET A 164 12.48 8.62 0.02
N ASP A 165 11.83 7.49 0.27
CA ASP A 165 10.41 7.44 0.64
C ASP A 165 10.13 8.16 1.97
N ILE A 166 11.06 8.08 2.93
CA ILE A 166 10.96 8.78 4.22
C ILE A 166 11.13 10.28 4.02
N VAL A 167 12.13 10.69 3.25
CA VAL A 167 12.42 12.11 3.01
C VAL A 167 11.36 12.76 2.15
N GLN A 168 10.84 12.09 1.11
CA GLN A 168 9.78 12.64 0.27
C GLN A 168 8.52 12.92 1.10
N LYS A 169 8.10 11.97 1.95
CA LYS A 169 6.98 12.17 2.88
C LYS A 169 7.20 13.36 3.82
N ALA A 170 8.41 13.53 4.33
CA ALA A 170 8.76 14.66 5.19
C ALA A 170 8.70 15.99 4.43
N VAL A 171 9.19 16.02 3.18
CA VAL A 171 9.12 17.18 2.29
C VAL A 171 7.67 17.51 1.96
N ASP A 172 6.86 16.54 1.57
CA ASP A 172 5.45 16.73 1.22
C ASP A 172 4.66 17.30 2.39
N GLN A 173 4.90 16.77 3.59
CA GLN A 173 4.24 17.24 4.80
C GLN A 173 4.71 18.65 5.17
N TYR A 174 6.01 18.95 5.05
CA TYR A 174 6.53 20.31 5.25
C TYR A 174 5.89 21.32 4.29
N VAL A 175 5.84 20.99 2.99
CA VAL A 175 5.24 21.84 1.94
C VAL A 175 3.74 22.03 2.17
N LYS A 176 3.05 20.98 2.63
CA LYS A 176 1.63 21.08 2.97
C LYS A 176 1.38 22.11 4.06
N ASP A 177 2.25 22.15 5.06
CA ASP A 177 2.10 23.00 6.25
C ASP A 177 2.62 24.43 6.02
N HIS A 178 3.73 24.60 5.31
CA HIS A 178 4.42 25.90 5.13
C HIS A 178 4.22 26.54 3.76
N LYS A 179 3.72 25.79 2.77
CA LYS A 179 3.60 26.22 1.36
C LYS A 179 4.92 26.59 0.68
N GLU A 180 6.04 26.16 1.25
CA GLU A 180 7.38 26.32 0.69
C GLU A 180 8.18 25.03 0.80
N TYR A 181 9.22 24.90 -0.01
CA TYR A 181 10.08 23.72 -0.01
C TYR A 181 11.19 23.84 1.05
N PRO A 182 11.50 22.75 1.77
CA PRO A 182 12.55 22.75 2.80
C PRO A 182 13.94 22.72 2.14
N MET A 183 14.38 23.85 1.61
CA MET A 183 15.64 24.00 0.89
C MET A 183 16.65 24.83 1.67
N LEU A 184 17.94 24.62 1.40
CA LEU A 184 18.97 25.54 1.85
C LEU A 184 18.83 26.88 1.09
N GLN A 185 18.81 27.99 1.82
CA GLN A 185 18.72 29.30 1.18
C GLN A 185 19.93 29.56 0.27
N PHE A 186 19.66 30.12 -0.90
CA PHE A 186 20.66 30.44 -1.92
C PHE A 186 21.45 29.23 -2.45
N ASP A 187 20.93 28.01 -2.29
CA ASP A 187 21.57 26.82 -2.83
C ASP A 187 21.10 26.54 -4.27
N PRO A 188 21.95 26.74 -5.30
CA PRO A 188 21.57 26.52 -6.70
C PRO A 188 21.24 25.05 -6.99
N GLN A 189 21.68 24.14 -6.12
CA GLN A 189 21.46 22.71 -6.26
C GLN A 189 20.13 22.26 -5.65
N HIS A 190 19.38 23.15 -4.98
CA HIS A 190 18.11 22.82 -4.35
C HIS A 190 18.21 21.63 -3.38
N ARG A 191 19.30 21.55 -2.59
CA ARG A 191 19.45 20.49 -1.57
C ARG A 191 18.33 20.57 -0.55
N VAL A 192 17.81 19.39 -0.19
CA VAL A 192 16.89 19.26 0.95
C VAL A 192 17.61 19.66 2.23
N ASN A 193 16.99 20.56 3.00
CA ASN A 193 17.49 21.03 4.28
C ASN A 193 17.04 20.09 5.41
N TYR A 194 17.88 19.10 5.72
CA TYR A 194 17.57 18.13 6.77
C TYR A 194 17.53 18.71 8.17
N TYR A 195 18.30 19.76 8.46
CA TYR A 195 18.27 20.41 9.78
C TYR A 195 16.89 20.99 10.07
N LEU A 196 16.30 21.65 9.07
CA LEU A 196 14.94 22.19 9.16
C LEU A 196 13.91 21.07 9.39
N LEU A 197 13.99 19.99 8.60
CA LEU A 197 13.08 18.86 8.74
C LEU A 197 13.21 18.11 10.08
N LEU A 198 14.40 18.11 10.69
CA LEU A 198 14.61 17.53 12.02
C LEU A 198 14.09 18.43 13.14
N GLN A 199 14.37 19.74 13.05
CA GLN A 199 13.94 20.72 14.04
C GLN A 199 12.41 20.79 14.14
N GLU A 200 11.74 20.74 12.99
CA GLU A 200 10.27 20.73 12.90
C GLU A 200 9.67 19.31 12.97
N HIS A 201 10.48 18.30 13.33
CA HIS A 201 10.05 16.92 13.58
C HIS A 201 9.40 16.16 12.41
N TYR A 202 9.57 16.61 11.16
CA TYR A 202 9.18 15.85 9.97
C TYR A 202 10.11 14.65 9.70
N LEU A 203 11.38 14.75 10.11
CA LEU A 203 12.35 13.65 10.11
C LEU A 203 12.75 13.27 11.53
N LYS A 204 13.10 11.99 11.71
CA LYS A 204 13.62 11.46 12.99
C LYS A 204 15.14 11.37 13.04
N LYS A 205 15.78 11.22 11.87
CA LYS A 205 17.23 11.11 11.71
C LYS A 205 17.63 11.68 10.35
N VAL A 206 18.88 12.12 10.23
CA VAL A 206 19.47 12.51 8.94
C VAL A 206 19.64 11.24 8.08
N PRO A 207 19.19 11.24 6.81
CA PRO A 207 19.50 10.16 5.87
C PRO A 207 21.00 10.15 5.53
N LEU A 208 21.52 8.99 5.11
CA LEU A 208 22.90 8.88 4.63
C LEU A 208 23.05 9.53 3.24
N THR A 209 22.01 9.44 2.42
CA THR A 209 21.99 10.02 1.07
C THR A 209 21.57 11.49 1.10
N GLN A 210 22.27 12.34 0.34
CA GLN A 210 21.82 13.70 0.08
C GLN A 210 20.81 13.71 -1.07
N PHE A 211 19.64 14.29 -0.83
CA PHE A 211 18.58 14.47 -1.81
C PHE A 211 18.47 15.93 -2.24
N TYR A 212 17.95 16.13 -3.44
CA TYR A 212 17.76 17.41 -4.11
C TYR A 212 16.33 17.52 -4.56
N ILE A 213 15.71 18.69 -4.38
CA ILE A 213 14.35 18.95 -4.83
C ILE A 213 14.38 19.25 -6.32
N THR A 214 13.51 18.57 -7.07
CA THR A 214 13.35 18.76 -8.50
C THR A 214 12.22 19.74 -8.80
N ASN A 215 12.19 20.23 -10.03
CA ASN A 215 11.10 21.09 -10.51
C ASN A 215 9.82 20.29 -10.85
N LEU A 216 9.83 18.96 -10.69
CA LEU A 216 8.70 18.08 -11.00
C LEU A 216 7.86 17.89 -9.75
N ASP A 217 6.91 18.80 -9.50
CA ASP A 217 5.95 18.73 -8.39
C ASP A 217 6.58 18.46 -7.01
N GLY A 218 7.79 18.97 -6.77
CA GLY A 218 8.44 18.82 -5.47
C GLY A 218 9.02 17.44 -5.19
N LEU A 219 9.11 16.57 -6.21
CA LEU A 219 9.79 15.29 -6.08
C LEU A 219 11.28 15.48 -5.80
N ILE A 220 11.83 14.63 -4.94
CA ILE A 220 13.25 14.61 -4.63
C ILE A 220 14.00 13.59 -5.48
N THR A 221 15.29 13.83 -5.68
CA THR A 221 16.21 12.90 -6.36
C THR A 221 17.53 12.80 -5.61
N HIS A 222 18.18 11.65 -5.70
CA HIS A 222 19.55 11.45 -5.20
C HIS A 222 20.61 11.91 -6.22
N ILE A 223 20.20 12.20 -7.46
CA ILE A 223 21.09 12.63 -8.53
C ILE A 223 21.37 14.12 -8.35
N LYS A 224 22.63 14.46 -8.14
CA LYS A 224 23.06 15.86 -8.05
C LYS A 224 22.72 16.60 -9.34
N PRO A 225 21.94 17.70 -9.29
CA PRO A 225 21.64 18.47 -10.48
C PRO A 225 22.93 19.04 -11.06
N GLN A 226 23.15 18.79 -12.35
CA GLN A 226 24.23 19.44 -13.08
C GLN A 226 23.77 20.86 -13.38
N ASN A 227 24.56 21.86 -12.98
CA ASN A 227 24.27 23.28 -13.25
C ASN A 227 24.09 23.49 -14.76
N LYS A 228 22.84 23.54 -15.25
CA LYS A 228 22.53 24.10 -16.56
C LYS A 228 22.21 25.58 -16.38
N ASN A 229 23.23 26.42 -16.45
CA ASN A 229 23.04 27.80 -16.90
C ASN A 229 22.83 27.78 -18.42
N SER A 230 21.58 27.73 -18.88
CA SER A 230 21.08 28.16 -20.21
C SER A 230 19.60 27.76 -20.29
N SER A 231 18.63 28.67 -20.23
CA SER A 231 18.25 29.53 -21.36
C SER A 231 18.25 28.79 -22.69
N GLN A 232 17.32 27.85 -22.89
CA GLN A 232 16.77 27.43 -24.18
C GLN A 232 15.31 27.03 -23.89
N LEU A 233 14.38 27.98 -24.06
CA LEU A 233 13.46 28.11 -25.20
C LEU A 233 12.39 27.02 -25.22
#